data_AF-A0A7Y4GUP2-F1
#
_entry.id   AF-A0A7Y4GUP2-F1
#
_cell.length_a   1.000
_cell.length_b   1.000
_cell.length_c   1.000
_cell.angle_alpha   90.00
_cell.angle_beta   90.00
_cell.angle_gamma   90.00
#
_symmetry.space_group_name_H-M   'P 1'
#
loop_
_entity.id
_entity.type
_entity.pdbx_description
1 polymer ?
#
loop_
_entity_poly.entity_id
_entity_poly.type
_entity_poly.pdbx_seq_one_letter_code
_entity_poly.pdbx_strand_id
1 'polypeptide(L)' 'MSATTGDKFGNDRAQAGNPASAARSLAISGNRIDSRELFATEREIIIAHGEEHYRLRLTSQNKLILTK' A
#
# COMPACT_ATOMS: atom_id res chain seq x y z
N MET A 1 45.63 14.57 29.56
CA MET A 1 45.25 15.54 28.52
C MET A 1 45.15 14.79 27.19
N SER A 2 43.95 14.59 26.65
CA SER A 2 43.63 14.19 25.26
C SER A 2 42.09 14.22 25.17
N ALA A 3 41.49 15.25 24.59
CA ALA A 3 41.23 15.46 23.16
C ALA A 3 39.73 15.25 22.90
N THR A 4 39.08 16.38 22.63
CA THR A 4 37.71 16.53 22.15
C THR A 4 37.46 15.70 20.89
N THR A 5 36.29 15.06 20.80
CA THR A 5 35.68 14.57 19.56
C THR A 5 34.20 14.41 19.93
N GLY A 6 33.34 15.36 19.62
CA GLY A 6 33.09 15.89 18.28
C GLY A 6 31.66 15.51 17.97
N ASP A 7 30.75 16.44 18.28
CA ASP A 7 29.32 16.38 18.04
C ASP A 7 29.01 15.87 16.63
N LYS A 8 28.31 14.73 16.54
CA LYS A 8 27.72 14.26 15.29
C LYS A 8 26.22 14.50 15.35
N PHE A 9 25.84 15.67 14.84
CA PHE A 9 24.49 16.00 14.42
C PHE A 9 24.03 14.98 13.37
N GLY A 10 23.29 13.97 13.81
CA GLY A 10 22.49 13.11 12.96
C GLY A 10 21.18 13.83 12.68
N ASN A 11 21.06 14.43 11.50
CA ASN A 11 19.84 15.02 11.00
C ASN A 11 18.80 13.90 10.78
N ASP A 12 17.99 13.62 11.80
CA ASP A 12 16.70 12.91 11.70
C ASP A 12 15.74 13.79 10.89
N ARG A 13 16.06 14.03 9.62
CA ARG A 13 15.10 14.53 8.64
C ARG A 13 14.04 13.46 8.59
N ALA A 14 12.96 13.69 9.35
CA ALA A 14 11.70 13.01 9.25
C ALA A 14 11.45 12.77 7.76
N GLN A 15 11.64 11.52 7.36
CA GLN A 15 11.42 11.06 6.02
C GLN A 15 9.93 11.26 5.80
N ALA A 16 9.57 12.39 5.22
CA ALA A 16 8.23 12.69 4.76
C ALA A 16 7.93 11.63 3.69
N GLY A 17 7.38 10.51 4.16
CA GLY A 17 7.03 9.37 3.34
C GLY A 17 6.08 9.87 2.28
N ASN A 18 6.60 9.94 1.06
CA ASN A 18 5.85 10.32 -0.12
C ASN A 18 4.58 9.45 -0.19
N PRO A 19 3.38 9.99 0.06
CA PRO A 19 2.16 9.18 0.10
C PRO A 19 1.74 8.71 -1.31
N ALA A 20 2.46 9.15 -2.36
CA ALA A 20 2.08 8.95 -3.74
C ALA A 20 2.38 7.55 -4.32
N SER A 21 2.95 6.62 -3.55
CA SER A 21 3.13 5.24 -4.02
C SER A 21 3.38 4.28 -2.86
N ALA A 22 2.36 4.04 -2.03
CA ALA A 22 2.39 2.92 -1.11
C ALA A 22 2.18 1.62 -1.90
N ALA A 23 3.20 1.19 -2.64
CA ALA A 23 3.18 -0.11 -3.32
C ALA A 23 2.98 -1.20 -2.26
N ARG A 24 1.91 -1.97 -2.44
CA ARG A 24 1.50 -3.01 -1.50
C ARG A 24 1.74 -4.38 -2.09
N SER A 25 2.41 -5.24 -1.33
CA SER A 25 2.52 -6.67 -1.64
C SER A 25 1.30 -7.42 -1.10
N LEU A 26 0.75 -8.32 -1.92
CA LEU A 26 -0.32 -9.25 -1.55
C LEU A 26 0.17 -10.67 -1.86
N ALA A 27 -0.02 -11.59 -0.92
CA ALA A 27 0.33 -12.98 -1.14
C ALA A 27 -0.78 -13.69 -1.95
N ILE A 28 -0.39 -14.38 -3.02
CA ILE A 28 -1.30 -15.23 -3.78
C ILE A 28 -1.01 -16.67 -3.38
N SER A 29 -2.00 -17.34 -2.80
CA SER A 29 -1.90 -18.74 -2.40
C SER A 29 -2.53 -19.62 -3.48
N GLY A 30 -1.72 -20.16 -4.39
CA GLY A 30 -2.19 -20.90 -5.56
C GLY A 30 -2.93 -19.97 -6.52
N ASN A 31 -4.25 -20.10 -6.61
CA ASN A 31 -5.13 -19.21 -7.40
C ASN A 31 -6.05 -18.34 -6.53
N ARG A 32 -5.77 -18.24 -5.22
CA ARG A 32 -6.64 -17.55 -4.25
C ARG A 32 -5.93 -16.37 -3.62
N ILE A 33 -6.69 -15.31 -3.40
CA ILE A 33 -6.30 -14.10 -2.68
C ILE A 33 -7.38 -13.84 -1.63
N ASP A 34 -6.97 -13.49 -0.42
CA ASP A 34 -7.92 -13.08 0.61
C ASP A 34 -8.42 -11.65 0.36
N SER A 35 -9.74 -11.50 0.28
CA SER A 35 -10.35 -10.19 0.01
C SER A 35 -10.11 -9.20 1.14
N ARG A 36 -9.96 -9.64 2.39
CA ARG A 36 -9.69 -8.74 3.52
C ARG A 36 -8.30 -8.16 3.40
N GLU A 37 -7.33 -8.96 2.95
CA GLU A 37 -6.02 -8.44 2.60
C GLU A 37 -6.14 -7.41 1.48
N LEU A 38 -6.81 -7.73 0.38
CA LEU A 38 -6.97 -6.82 -0.75
C LEU A 38 -7.63 -5.47 -0.37
N PHE A 39 -8.64 -5.48 0.51
CA PHE A 39 -9.37 -4.28 0.98
C PHE A 39 -8.94 -3.74 2.36
N ALA A 40 -7.75 -4.12 2.87
CA ALA A 40 -7.32 -3.70 4.20
C ALA A 40 -7.08 -2.18 4.33
N THR A 41 -6.65 -1.53 3.24
CA THR A 41 -6.39 -0.09 3.20
C THR A 41 -7.59 0.68 2.68
N GLU A 42 -8.15 0.23 1.56
CA GLU A 42 -9.26 0.87 0.86
C GLU A 42 -10.33 -0.17 0.55
N ARG A 43 -11.60 0.25 0.43
CA ARG A 43 -12.73 -0.64 0.10
C ARG A 43 -12.99 -0.77 -1.40
N GLU A 44 -12.12 -0.20 -2.21
CA GLU A 44 -12.15 -0.21 -3.66
C GLU A 44 -10.72 -0.34 -4.18
N ILE A 45 -10.54 -1.12 -5.25
CA ILE A 45 -9.29 -1.18 -6.00
C ILE A 45 -9.58 -0.99 -7.49
N ILE A 46 -8.60 -0.45 -8.20
CA ILE A 46 -8.63 -0.32 -9.66
C ILE A 46 -7.73 -1.40 -10.24
N ILE A 47 -8.29 -2.18 -11.16
CA ILE A 47 -7.61 -3.22 -11.93
C ILE A 47 -7.47 -2.68 -13.35
N ALA A 48 -6.26 -2.29 -13.74
CA ALA A 48 -5.97 -1.98 -15.13
C ALA A 48 -5.90 -3.30 -15.92
N HIS A 49 -6.72 -3.43 -16.95
CA HIS A 49 -6.76 -4.59 -17.82
C HIS A 49 -6.81 -4.11 -19.28
N GLY A 50 -5.65 -4.20 -19.95
CA GLY A 50 -5.46 -3.59 -21.27
C GLY A 50 -5.56 -2.07 -21.18
N GLU A 51 -6.44 -1.50 -21.99
CA GLU A 51 -6.74 -0.05 -22.00
C GLU A 51 -7.91 0.30 -21.07
N GLU A 52 -8.52 -0.70 -20.43
CA GLU A 52 -9.70 -0.53 -19.60
C GLU A 52 -9.35 -0.59 -18.11
N HIS A 53 -10.11 0.15 -17.31
CA HIS A 53 -10.00 0.13 -15.86
C HIS A 53 -11.24 -0.53 -15.30
N TYR A 54 -11.05 -1.60 -14.53
CA TYR A 54 -12.11 -2.22 -13.76
C TYR A 54 -11.99 -1.78 -12.31
N ARG A 55 -13.12 -1.69 -11.61
CA ARG A 55 -13.19 -1.34 -10.20
C ARG A 55 -13.74 -2.52 -9.43
N LEU A 56 -12.93 -3.14 -8.60
CA LEU A 56 -13.40 -4.15 -7.65
C LEU A 56 -13.66 -3.45 -6.32
N ARG A 57 -14.88 -3.52 -5.80
CA ARG A 57 -15.24 -2.91 -4.51
C ARG A 57 -15.92 -3.89 -3.56
N LEU A 58 -15.72 -3.67 -2.27
CA LEU A 58 -16.44 -4.34 -1.20
C LEU A 58 -17.70 -3.53 -0.83
N THR A 59 -18.86 -4.12 -1.01
CA THR A 59 -20.15 -3.51 -0.65
C THR A 59 -20.41 -3.61 0.86
N SER A 60 -21.36 -2.82 1.38
CA SER A 60 -21.81 -2.89 2.78
C SER A 60 -22.43 -4.23 3.17
N GLN A 61 -22.83 -5.06 2.19
CA GLN A 61 -23.29 -6.44 2.40
C GLN A 61 -22.13 -7.45 2.42
N ASN A 62 -20.89 -6.99 2.51
CA ASN A 62 -19.67 -7.80 2.42
C ASN A 62 -19.53 -8.60 1.12
N LYS A 63 -20.27 -8.21 0.06
CA LYS A 63 -20.15 -8.80 -1.27
C LYS A 63 -19.16 -8.00 -2.11
N LEU A 64 -18.36 -8.71 -2.90
CA LEU A 64 -17.47 -8.13 -3.90
C LEU A 64 -18.25 -7.87 -5.18
N ILE A 65 -18.07 -6.69 -5.75
CA ILE A 65 -18.57 -6.41 -7.10
C ILE A 65 -17.45 -5.87 -7.97
N LEU A 66 -17.42 -6.32 -9.21
CA LEU A 66 -16.55 -5.81 -10.25
C LEU A 66 -17.38 -4.93 -11.18
N THR A 67 -17.00 -3.68 -11.34
CA THR A 67 -17.57 -2.78 -12.34
C THR A 67 -16.50 -2.38 -13.33
N LYS A 68 -16.92 -1.89 -14.49
CA LYS A 68 -16.07 -1.19 -15.44
C LYS A 68 -16.10 0.31 -15.12
#